data_AF-A0A2G9T8T0-F1
#
_entry.id   AF-A0A2G9T8T0-F1
#
_cell.length_a   1.000
_cell.length_b   1.000
_cell.length_c   1.000
_cell.angle_alpha   90.00
_cell.angle_beta   90.00
_cell.angle_gamma   90.00
#
_symmetry.space_group_name_H-M   'P 1'
#
loop_
_entity.id
_entity.type
_entity.pdbx_description
1 polymer ?
#
loop_
_entity_poly.entity_id
_entity_poly.type
_entity_poly.pdbx_seq_one_letter_code
_entity_poly.pdbx_strand_id
1 'polypeptide(L)'
;MTRFLGFTGDGVRCVPHAQPQTCREEPRLCHANAQCVFNHEANTFACVCKPGSVGDGTHRCDPQEMPRCTNCSVHAHCSQSHTTGGWQCKCNAGYQGNGYICSAM
;
A
#
# COMPACT_ATOMS: atom_id res chain seq x y z
N MET A 1 37.85 6.55 -13.52
CA MET A 1 36.84 6.32 -12.47
C MET A 1 36.53 4.83 -12.42
N THR A 2 37.37 4.02 -11.76
CA THR A 2 37.21 2.55 -11.73
C THR A 2 36.22 2.20 -10.63
N ARG A 3 34.98 1.85 -11.02
CA ARG A 3 33.88 1.55 -10.11
C ARG A 3 34.05 0.12 -9.57
N PHE A 4 34.72 -0.02 -8.43
CA PHE A 4 34.68 -1.25 -7.64
C PHE A 4 33.39 -1.25 -6.80
N LEU A 5 32.67 -2.37 -6.81
CA LEU A 5 31.44 -2.58 -6.05
C LEU A 5 31.65 -2.16 -4.58
N GLY A 6 31.04 -1.05 -4.16
CA GLY A 6 31.00 -0.62 -2.76
C GLY A 6 32.10 0.34 -2.30
N PHE A 7 32.92 0.95 -3.18
CA PHE A 7 33.90 1.98 -2.78
C PHE A 7 33.84 3.20 -3.68
N THR A 8 33.84 4.40 -3.08
CA THR A 8 34.02 5.68 -3.80
C THR A 8 35.35 6.27 -3.40
N GLY A 9 36.11 6.77 -4.37
CA GLY A 9 37.42 7.33 -4.12
C GLY A 9 37.97 8.06 -5.34
N ASP A 10 38.95 8.91 -5.07
CA ASP A 10 39.76 9.65 -6.05
C ASP A 10 40.91 8.82 -6.63
N GLY A 11 40.92 7.50 -6.37
CA GLY A 11 41.97 6.58 -6.81
C GLY A 11 43.17 6.47 -5.86
N VAL A 12 43.23 7.29 -4.80
CA VAL A 12 44.25 7.22 -3.74
C VAL A 12 43.61 6.89 -2.38
N ARG A 13 42.38 7.37 -2.15
CA ARG A 13 41.62 7.08 -0.93
C ARG A 13 40.28 6.48 -1.31
N CYS A 14 40.10 5.20 -1.02
CA CYS A 14 38.83 4.51 -1.20
C CYS A 14 38.08 4.50 0.14
N VAL A 15 36.94 5.18 0.21
CA VAL A 15 35.99 5.02 1.32
C VAL A 15 34.88 4.06 0.90
N PRO A 16 34.31 3.28 1.84
CA PRO A 16 33.13 2.49 1.55
C PRO A 16 32.04 3.41 0.98
N HIS A 17 31.57 3.13 -0.23
CA HIS A 17 30.33 3.70 -0.72
C HIS A 17 29.23 3.02 0.07
N ALA A 18 28.78 3.67 1.15
CA ALA A 18 27.59 3.24 1.86
C ALA A 18 26.46 3.12 0.82
N GLN A 19 26.01 1.89 0.57
CA GLN A 19 24.80 1.68 -0.22
C GLN A 19 23.68 2.47 0.45
N PRO A 20 22.85 3.19 -0.30
CA PRO A 20 21.73 3.90 0.28
C PRO A 20 20.86 2.89 1.02
N GLN A 21 20.86 2.97 2.36
CA GLN A 21 20.14 2.00 3.19
C GLN A 21 18.65 2.31 3.24
N THR A 22 18.28 3.51 2.80
CA THR A 22 16.93 4.04 2.96
C THR A 22 16.42 4.69 1.69
N CYS A 23 15.10 4.66 1.52
CA CYS A 23 14.43 5.29 0.39
C CYS A 23 14.51 6.84 0.38
N ARG A 24 15.03 7.45 1.45
CA ARG A 24 15.32 8.89 1.50
C ARG A 24 16.50 9.26 0.62
N GLU A 25 17.52 8.40 0.59
CA GLU A 25 18.75 8.62 -0.17
C GLU A 25 18.61 8.11 -1.61
N GLU A 26 17.91 6.99 -1.79
CA GLU A 26 17.63 6.38 -3.09
C GLU A 26 16.13 6.10 -3.23
N PRO A 27 15.34 7.06 -3.78
CA PRO A 27 13.91 6.89 -3.98
C PRO A 27 13.53 5.69 -4.86
N ARG A 28 14.49 5.20 -5.66
CA ARG A 28 14.35 4.01 -6.52
C ARG A 28 14.23 2.69 -5.75
N LEU A 29 14.48 2.69 -4.44
CA LEU A 29 14.23 1.56 -3.55
C LEU A 29 12.74 1.26 -3.37
N CYS A 30 11.87 2.26 -3.59
CA CYS A 30 10.42 2.08 -3.50
C CYS A 30 9.81 1.74 -4.86
N HIS A 31 8.67 1.05 -4.81
CA HIS A 31 7.85 0.83 -5.99
C HIS A 31 7.39 2.16 -6.61
N ALA A 32 7.16 2.22 -7.93
CA ALA A 32 6.74 3.45 -8.62
C ALA A 32 5.41 4.04 -8.07
N ASN A 33 4.55 3.15 -7.56
CA ASN A 33 3.29 3.50 -6.88
C ASN A 33 3.40 3.56 -5.36
N ALA A 34 4.61 3.65 -4.81
CA ALA A 34 4.87 3.91 -3.40
C ALA A 34 5.47 5.29 -3.18
N GLN A 35 5.47 5.72 -1.92
CA GLN A 35 6.14 6.90 -1.43
C GLN A 35 7.02 6.53 -0.23
N CYS A 36 8.19 7.14 -0.15
CA CYS A 36 9.06 6.98 1.01
C CYS A 36 8.54 7.87 2.14
N VAL A 37 8.19 7.27 3.27
CA VAL A 37 7.73 7.98 4.46
C VAL A 37 8.57 7.61 5.67
N PHE A 38 8.70 8.54 6.60
CA PHE A 38 9.37 8.26 7.87
C PHE A 38 8.41 7.50 8.78
N ASN A 39 8.76 6.26 9.12
CA ASN A 39 8.05 5.45 10.09
C ASN A 39 8.59 5.80 11.49
N HIS A 40 7.78 6.52 12.27
CA HIS A 40 8.12 6.93 13.63
C HIS A 40 8.24 5.76 14.63
N GLU A 41 7.52 4.65 14.40
CA GLU A 41 7.54 3.48 15.30
C GLU A 41 8.83 2.68 15.12
N ALA A 42 9.23 2.47 13.88
CA ALA A 42 10.48 1.78 13.53
C ALA A 42 11.70 2.72 13.48
N ASN A 43 11.50 4.02 13.69
CA ASN A 43 12.50 5.08 13.59
C ASN A 43 13.34 5.00 12.30
N THR A 44 12.69 4.69 11.17
CA THR A 44 13.33 4.43 9.87
C THR A 44 12.47 4.90 8.71
N PHE A 45 13.04 5.02 7.52
CA PHE A 45 12.28 5.31 6.31
C PHE A 45 11.74 4.02 5.69
N ALA A 46 10.44 3.99 5.44
CA ALA A 46 9.76 2.86 4.84
C ALA A 46 9.03 3.29 3.55
N CYS A 47 9.00 2.40 2.57
CA CYS A 47 8.18 2.58 1.39
C CYS A 47 6.74 2.20 1.72
N VAL A 48 5.81 3.12 1.49
CA VAL A 48 4.37 2.89 1.71
C VAL A 48 3.64 3.14 0.40
N CYS A 49 2.77 2.21 0.01
CA CYS A 49 1.97 2.34 -1.20
C CYS A 49 1.12 3.63 -1.16
N LYS A 50 0.96 4.27 -2.32
CA LYS A 50 0.14 5.48 -2.46
C LYS A 50 -1.32 5.16 -2.11
N PRO A 51 -2.11 6.16 -1.67
CA PRO A 51 -3.53 5.97 -1.37
C PRO A 51 -4.28 5.25 -2.51
N GLY A 52 -5.08 4.24 -2.17
CA GLY A 52 -5.78 3.41 -3.16
C GLY A 52 -4.94 2.30 -3.78
N SER A 53 -3.75 2.03 -3.26
CA SER A 53 -2.92 0.87 -3.60
C SER A 53 -2.46 0.13 -2.35
N VAL A 54 -2.36 -1.20 -2.42
CA VAL A 54 -1.93 -2.07 -1.32
C VAL A 54 -0.84 -3.01 -1.78
N GLY A 55 0.09 -3.32 -0.88
CA GLY A 55 1.22 -4.19 -1.15
C GLY A 55 2.34 -3.96 -0.13
N ASP A 56 3.56 -4.37 -0.51
CA ASP A 56 4.75 -4.29 0.35
C ASP A 56 5.46 -2.93 0.26
N GLY A 57 5.09 -2.06 -0.69
CA GLY A 57 5.68 -0.74 -0.86
C GLY A 57 7.01 -0.73 -1.64
N THR A 58 7.72 -1.85 -1.70
CA THR A 58 9.03 -1.98 -2.36
C THR A 58 8.93 -2.61 -3.74
N HIS A 59 8.28 -3.78 -3.86
CA HIS A 59 8.19 -4.52 -5.13
C HIS A 59 6.78 -4.55 -5.71
N ARG A 60 5.77 -4.33 -4.87
CA ARG A 60 4.36 -4.48 -5.19
C ARG A 60 3.57 -3.36 -4.53
N CYS A 61 2.95 -2.54 -5.36
CA CYS A 61 1.79 -1.73 -4.97
C CYS A 61 0.75 -1.87 -6.05
N ASP A 62 -0.12 -2.84 -5.84
CA ASP A 62 -1.26 -3.04 -6.74
C ASP A 62 -2.36 -2.06 -6.35
N PRO A 63 -3.16 -1.58 -7.33
CA PRO A 63 -4.40 -0.90 -7.01
C PRO A 63 -5.14 -1.73 -5.99
N GLN A 64 -5.41 -1.14 -4.84
CA GLN A 64 -6.27 -1.74 -3.86
C GLN A 64 -7.61 -1.78 -4.57
N GLU A 65 -8.05 -2.98 -4.93
CA GLU A 65 -9.42 -3.20 -5.31
C GLU A 65 -10.22 -2.85 -4.06
N MET A 66 -10.58 -1.57 -3.94
CA MET A 66 -11.58 -1.12 -3.00
C MET A 66 -12.72 -2.09 -3.20
N PRO A 67 -13.09 -2.87 -2.18
CA PRO A 67 -13.93 -4.03 -2.38
C PRO A 67 -15.16 -3.59 -3.14
N ARG A 68 -15.20 -4.04 -4.39
CA ARG A 68 -16.24 -3.69 -5.33
C ARG A 68 -17.47 -4.46 -4.91
N CYS A 69 -18.09 -4.06 -3.81
CA CYS A 69 -19.53 -4.14 -3.79
C CYS A 69 -20.05 -3.06 -4.76
N THR A 70 -19.89 -3.31 -6.05
CA THR A 70 -20.48 -2.50 -7.10
C THR A 70 -21.99 -2.66 -7.02
N ASN A 71 -22.71 -1.53 -6.97
CA ASN A 71 -24.18 -1.46 -6.90
C ASN A 71 -24.84 -1.89 -5.57
N CYS A 72 -24.23 -1.66 -4.41
CA CYS A 72 -25.01 -1.73 -3.17
C CYS A 72 -26.17 -0.73 -3.20
N SER A 73 -27.26 -1.08 -2.51
CA SER A 73 -28.35 -0.14 -2.24
C SER A 73 -27.80 1.14 -1.58
N VAL A 74 -28.47 2.27 -1.82
CA VAL A 74 -28.19 3.55 -1.11
C VAL A 74 -28.32 3.42 0.41
N HIS A 75 -29.05 2.40 0.89
CA HIS A 75 -29.22 2.07 2.30
C HIS A 75 -28.42 0.83 2.71
N ALA A 76 -27.33 0.52 2.01
CA ALA A 76 -26.43 -0.59 2.34
C ALA A 76 -24.97 -0.15 2.37
N HIS A 77 -24.15 -0.92 3.08
CA HIS A 77 -22.70 -0.78 3.11
C HIS A 77 -22.02 -2.09 2.70
N CYS A 78 -20.84 -2.00 2.10
CA CYS A 78 -20.04 -3.15 1.73
C CYS A 78 -19.34 -3.70 2.98
N SER A 79 -19.62 -4.95 3.33
CA SER A 79 -19.02 -5.61 4.49
C SER A 79 -18.42 -6.95 4.09
N GLN A 80 -17.38 -7.38 4.81
CA GLN A 80 -16.81 -8.70 4.59
C GLN A 80 -17.78 -9.77 5.10
N SER A 81 -18.11 -10.73 4.25
CA SER A 81 -18.98 -11.85 4.58
C SER A 81 -18.13 -12.99 5.12
N HIS A 82 -18.19 -13.21 6.44
CA HIS A 82 -17.43 -14.28 7.13
C HIS A 82 -17.78 -15.69 6.63
N THR A 83 -18.94 -15.86 5.99
CA THR A 83 -19.40 -17.14 5.44
C THR A 83 -18.76 -17.49 4.10
N THR A 84 -18.48 -16.50 3.26
CA THR A 84 -17.91 -16.70 1.91
C THR A 84 -16.46 -16.24 1.81
N GLY A 85 -15.94 -15.54 2.82
CA GLY A 85 -14.60 -14.92 2.78
C GLY A 85 -14.50 -13.74 1.80
N GLY A 86 -15.62 -13.34 1.18
CA GLY A 86 -15.71 -12.28 0.18
C GLY A 86 -16.34 -10.99 0.70
N TRP A 87 -16.61 -10.07 -0.21
CA TRP A 87 -17.28 -8.80 0.08
C TRP A 87 -18.75 -8.86 -0.35
N GLN A 88 -19.65 -8.41 0.52
CA GLN A 88 -21.09 -8.44 0.28
C GLN A 88 -21.76 -7.16 0.80
N CYS A 89 -22.74 -6.65 0.04
CA CYS A 89 -23.59 -5.56 0.51
C CYS A 89 -24.45 -6.02 1.68
N LYS A 90 -24.46 -5.24 2.77
CA LYS A 90 -25.31 -5.45 3.93
C LYS A 90 -26.18 -4.22 4.14
N CYS A 91 -27.49 -4.42 4.27
CA CYS A 91 -28.40 -3.31 4.57
C CYS A 91 -28.05 -2.65 5.91
N ASN A 92 -28.17 -1.33 5.96
CA ASN A 92 -27.96 -0.54 7.16
C ASN A 92 -29.03 -0.86 8.22
N ALA A 93 -28.76 -0.52 9.48
CA ALA A 93 -29.72 -0.71 10.56
C ALA A 93 -31.06 -0.01 10.25
N GLY A 94 -32.17 -0.71 10.47
CA GLY A 94 -33.51 -0.23 10.13
C GLY A 94 -33.95 -0.51 8.69
N TYR A 95 -33.13 -1.18 7.88
CA TYR A 95 -33.47 -1.61 6.52
C TYR A 95 -33.29 -3.12 6.35
N GLN A 96 -34.16 -3.76 5.57
CA GLN A 96 -34.07 -5.18 5.21
C GLN A 96 -34.05 -5.39 3.70
N GLY A 97 -33.34 -6.43 3.30
CA GLY A 97 -33.32 -6.90 1.92
C GLY A 97 -32.07 -7.73 1.63
N ASN A 98 -31.68 -7.78 0.36
CA ASN A 98 -30.54 -8.58 -0.11
C ASN A 98 -29.23 -7.79 -0.20
N GLY A 99 -29.19 -6.55 0.33
CA GLY A 99 -28.04 -5.65 0.26
C GLY A 99 -27.95 -4.81 -1.02
N TYR A 100 -28.49 -5.31 -2.14
CA TYR A 100 -28.62 -4.57 -3.41
C TYR A 100 -29.92 -3.77 -3.47
N ILE A 101 -30.95 -4.31 -2.85
CA ILE A 101 -32.24 -3.67 -2.61
C ILE A 101 -32.47 -3.76 -1.10
N CYS A 102 -32.62 -2.60 -0.47
CA CYS A 102 -32.89 -2.49 0.96
C CYS A 102 -34.08 -1.55 1.12
N SER A 103 -35.13 -2.04 1.79
CA SER A 103 -36.34 -1.26 2.11
C SER A 103 -36.37 -0.99 3.60
N ALA A 104 -36.89 0.17 3.99
CA ALA A 104 -37.12 0.48 5.39
C ALA A 104 -38.05 -0.58 5.99
N MET A 105 -37.70 -1.07 7.19
CA MET A 105 -38.55 -1.95 7.99
C MET A 105 -39.71 -1.18 8.61
#